data_AF-A0A0S8BUP2-F1
#
_entry.id   AF-A0A0S8BUP2-F1
#
_cell.length_a   1.000
_cell.length_b   1.000
_cell.length_c   1.000
_cell.angle_alpha   90.00
_cell.angle_beta   90.00
_cell.angle_gamma   90.00
#
_symmetry.space_group_name_H-M   'P 1'
#
loop_
_entity.id
_entity.type
_entity.pdbx_description
1 polymer ?
#
loop_
_entity_poly.entity_id
_entity_poly.type
_entity_poly.pdbx_seq_one_letter_code
_entity_poly.pdbx_strand_id
1 'polypeptide(L)'
;MLIHATVTITGASEEREACEADLRRVLADELRRSDVTEHHGKDALCYDLKVEGGIPFPLFAEASEEYPELEFAIDWVNVAAGERGTARFIAGRLAAQTTERIGAVSATSHPVYVAVAKDGTLTLGLTLERVGSNEWRGYGVTATRDTLLRVRHDPASNAVELHVTDGAPEWAAAWTGRFPGRRLVPERLKNPIAIEDRIYQELERVARDFAGAWIWFANAAEQEIAIERERYASYGYKTSDANVRSARLHTMRLNAGEGKPLEHSTFLAEDSWLKDLVLATWARNE
;
A
#
# COMPACT_ATOMS: atom_id res chain seq x y z
N MET A 1 1.27 -4.98 25.32
CA MET A 1 1.06 -3.86 24.36
C MET A 1 2.01 -4.12 23.20
N LEU A 2 1.49 -4.59 22.07
CA LEU A 2 2.30 -5.16 21.01
C LEU A 2 2.59 -4.12 19.93
N ILE A 3 3.87 -3.82 19.70
CA ILE A 3 4.34 -2.98 18.61
C ILE A 3 4.89 -3.91 17.52
N HIS A 4 4.45 -3.70 16.29
CA HIS A 4 5.04 -4.35 15.13
C HIS A 4 6.05 -3.41 14.50
N ALA A 5 7.27 -3.85 14.28
CA ALA A 5 8.28 -3.08 13.60
C ALA A 5 8.98 -3.92 12.53
N THR A 6 9.19 -3.34 11.36
CA THR A 6 9.99 -3.91 10.29
C THR A 6 11.28 -3.12 10.21
N VAL A 7 12.41 -3.80 10.37
CA VAL A 7 13.75 -3.23 10.25
C VAL A 7 14.34 -3.71 8.93
N THR A 8 14.82 -2.78 8.14
CA THR A 8 15.46 -2.99 6.85
C THR A 8 16.85 -2.42 6.89
N ILE A 9 17.85 -3.22 6.52
CA ILE A 9 19.26 -2.82 6.53
C ILE A 9 19.83 -2.98 5.12
N THR A 10 20.28 -1.89 4.53
CA THR A 10 20.83 -1.84 3.17
C THR A 10 22.27 -1.32 3.17
N GLY A 11 23.06 -1.74 2.17
CA GLY A 11 24.47 -1.36 2.05
C GLY A 11 25.34 -2.50 1.50
N ALA A 12 26.65 -2.37 1.68
CA ALA A 12 27.63 -3.33 1.15
C ALA A 12 27.38 -4.76 1.68
N SER A 13 27.52 -5.77 0.81
CA SER A 13 27.20 -7.16 1.15
C SER A 13 28.05 -7.72 2.30
N GLU A 14 29.35 -7.43 2.30
CA GLU A 14 30.30 -7.93 3.31
C GLU A 14 29.97 -7.36 4.71
N GLU A 15 29.61 -6.07 4.77
CA GLU A 15 29.20 -5.44 6.03
C GLU A 15 27.84 -5.95 6.50
N ARG A 16 26.90 -6.24 5.59
CA ARG A 16 25.60 -6.83 5.95
C ARG A 16 25.76 -8.22 6.55
N GLU A 17 26.62 -9.08 6.02
CA GLU A 17 26.84 -10.42 6.59
C GLU A 17 27.38 -10.37 8.01
N ALA A 18 28.33 -9.47 8.29
CA ALA A 18 28.86 -9.25 9.63
C ALA A 18 27.77 -8.68 10.58
N CYS A 19 27.03 -7.67 10.11
CA CYS A 19 25.93 -7.06 10.85
C CYS A 19 24.80 -8.06 11.17
N GLU A 20 24.47 -8.97 10.25
CA GLU A 20 23.50 -10.03 10.47
C GLU A 20 23.90 -10.93 11.65
N ALA A 21 25.16 -11.38 11.67
CA ALA A 21 25.66 -12.26 12.71
C ALA A 21 25.60 -11.60 14.10
N ASP A 22 25.98 -10.32 14.17
CA ASP A 22 25.94 -9.54 15.41
C ASP A 22 24.51 -9.26 15.87
N LEU A 23 23.65 -8.78 14.98
CA LEU A 23 22.25 -8.52 15.31
C LEU A 23 21.52 -9.78 15.73
N ARG A 24 21.77 -10.93 15.08
CA ARG A 24 21.17 -12.21 15.50
C ARG A 24 21.54 -12.56 16.94
N ARG A 25 22.78 -12.29 17.36
CA ARG A 25 23.21 -12.50 18.75
C ARG A 25 22.51 -11.53 19.69
N VAL A 26 22.57 -10.23 19.40
CA VAL A 26 22.02 -9.19 20.29
C VAL A 26 20.49 -9.29 20.40
N LEU A 27 19.80 -9.55 19.29
CA LEU A 27 18.33 -9.73 19.29
C LEU A 27 17.91 -11.01 20.04
N ALA A 28 18.73 -12.06 20.04
CA ALA A 28 18.44 -13.26 20.83
C ALA A 28 18.60 -13.04 22.34
N ASP A 29 19.48 -12.10 22.75
CA ASP A 29 19.67 -11.71 24.15
C ASP A 29 18.54 -10.78 24.63
N GLU A 30 18.08 -9.86 23.77
CA GLU A 30 17.11 -8.81 24.13
C GLU A 30 15.64 -9.20 23.86
N LEU A 31 15.36 -10.04 22.86
CA LEU A 31 14.01 -10.40 22.43
C LEU A 31 13.79 -11.92 22.46
N ARG A 32 12.53 -12.31 22.65
CA ARG A 32 12.17 -13.73 22.54
C ARG A 32 12.25 -14.14 21.07
N ARG A 33 12.67 -15.37 20.83
CA ARG A 33 12.72 -15.94 19.47
C ARG A 33 11.38 -15.93 18.74
N SER A 34 10.25 -15.99 19.45
CA SER A 34 8.90 -15.87 18.87
C SER A 34 8.56 -14.48 18.34
N ASP A 35 9.31 -13.48 18.79
CA ASP A 35 9.03 -12.07 18.59
C ASP A 35 9.84 -11.49 17.44
N VAL A 36 10.73 -12.28 16.84
CA VAL A 36 11.61 -11.89 15.73
C VAL A 36 11.43 -12.87 14.59
N THR A 37 11.10 -12.36 13.41
CA THR A 37 11.07 -13.13 12.16
C THR A 37 12.06 -12.53 11.18
N GLU A 38 12.96 -13.34 10.64
CA GLU A 38 14.02 -12.91 9.73
C GLU A 38 13.62 -13.20 8.27
N HIS A 39 13.76 -12.19 7.40
CA HIS A 39 13.43 -12.26 5.98
C HIS A 39 14.53 -11.59 5.15
N HIS A 40 15.73 -12.17 5.16
CA HIS A 40 16.88 -11.59 4.46
C HIS A 40 16.79 -11.78 2.96
N GLY A 41 17.28 -10.76 2.27
CA GLY A 41 17.39 -10.71 0.84
C GLY A 41 18.82 -10.51 0.37
N LYS A 42 19.07 -10.67 -0.93
CA LYS A 42 20.43 -10.53 -1.49
C LYS A 42 21.03 -9.16 -1.18
N ASP A 43 20.24 -8.10 -1.26
CA ASP A 43 20.70 -6.70 -1.15
C ASP A 43 20.28 -6.01 0.16
N ALA A 44 19.52 -6.69 1.03
CA ALA A 44 19.06 -6.13 2.31
C ALA A 44 18.82 -7.21 3.36
N LEU A 45 19.07 -6.87 4.64
CA LEU A 45 18.56 -7.67 5.76
C LEU A 45 17.19 -7.13 6.17
N CYS A 46 16.23 -8.01 6.43
CA CYS A 46 14.96 -7.61 7.02
C CYS A 46 14.61 -8.41 8.26
N TYR A 47 14.14 -7.71 9.29
CA TYR A 47 13.66 -8.26 10.56
C TYR A 47 12.26 -7.73 10.87
N ASP A 48 11.31 -8.62 11.07
CA ASP A 48 9.98 -8.31 11.58
C ASP A 48 9.91 -8.60 13.08
N LEU A 49 9.66 -7.57 13.86
CA LEU A 49 9.68 -7.56 15.31
C LEU A 49 8.25 -7.41 15.87
N LYS A 50 7.95 -8.17 16.91
CA LYS A 50 6.70 -8.14 17.69
C LYS A 50 7.03 -7.88 19.15
N VAL A 51 7.26 -6.62 19.49
CA VAL A 51 7.86 -6.25 20.78
C VAL A 51 6.84 -5.69 21.76
N GLU A 52 6.97 -6.09 23.02
CA GLU A 52 6.22 -5.53 24.14
C GLU A 52 7.11 -4.53 24.89
N GLY A 53 6.74 -3.25 24.91
CA GLY A 53 7.44 -2.22 25.70
C GLY A 53 8.21 -1.16 24.91
N GLY A 54 8.30 -1.29 23.58
CA GLY A 54 8.98 -0.30 22.74
C GLY A 54 9.82 -0.96 21.66
N ILE A 55 10.16 -0.20 20.62
CA ILE A 55 11.13 -0.62 19.61
C ILE A 55 12.52 -0.42 20.22
N PRO A 56 13.44 -1.38 20.10
CA PRO A 56 14.79 -1.25 20.64
C PRO A 56 15.65 -0.34 19.74
N PHE A 57 15.26 0.94 19.60
CA PHE A 57 16.02 1.93 18.84
C PHE A 57 17.48 2.06 19.27
N PRO A 58 17.85 2.03 20.58
CA PRO A 58 19.25 2.08 20.99
C PRO A 58 20.10 0.97 20.38
N LEU A 59 19.56 -0.26 20.33
CA LEU A 59 20.24 -1.41 19.72
C LEU A 59 20.56 -1.15 18.24
N PHE A 60 19.58 -0.64 17.48
CA PHE A 60 19.79 -0.35 16.05
C PHE A 60 20.66 0.89 15.81
N ALA A 61 20.67 1.85 16.73
CA ALA A 61 21.59 2.98 16.68
C ALA A 61 23.04 2.51 16.94
N GLU A 62 23.27 1.69 17.95
CA GLU A 62 24.59 1.12 18.25
C GLU A 62 25.11 0.27 17.09
N ALA A 63 24.27 -0.61 16.53
CA ALA A 63 24.61 -1.38 15.35
C ALA A 63 24.92 -0.46 14.14
N SER A 64 24.15 0.61 13.95
CA SER A 64 24.43 1.59 12.89
C SER A 64 25.73 2.37 13.12
N GLU A 65 26.19 2.54 14.37
CA GLU A 65 27.48 3.16 14.67
C GLU A 65 28.64 2.23 14.33
N GLU A 66 28.49 0.94 14.62
CA GLU A 66 29.49 -0.09 14.33
C GLU A 66 29.60 -0.38 12.81
N TYR A 67 28.49 -0.21 12.09
CA TYR A 67 28.38 -0.40 10.64
C TYR A 67 27.99 0.91 9.93
N PRO A 68 28.91 1.89 9.83
CA PRO A 68 28.58 3.25 9.41
C PRO A 68 28.20 3.38 7.92
N GLU A 69 28.59 2.42 7.07
CA GLU A 69 28.24 2.38 5.65
C GLU A 69 26.89 1.68 5.40
N LEU A 70 26.29 1.11 6.45
CA LEU A 70 24.96 0.52 6.39
C LEU A 70 23.90 1.54 6.81
N GLU A 71 22.76 1.46 6.15
CA GLU A 71 21.58 2.23 6.48
C GLU A 71 20.53 1.36 7.13
N PHE A 72 20.01 1.81 8.26
CA PHE A 72 18.97 1.12 9.02
C PHE A 72 17.67 1.89 8.91
N ALA A 73 16.72 1.37 8.15
CA ALA A 73 15.37 1.91 8.04
C ALA A 73 14.41 1.07 8.89
N ILE A 74 13.66 1.72 9.78
CA ILE A 74 12.75 1.07 10.71
C ILE A 74 11.35 1.65 10.52
N ASP A 75 10.42 0.82 10.08
CA ASP A 75 9.00 1.13 10.00
C ASP A 75 8.28 0.49 11.17
N TRP A 76 7.36 1.19 11.83
CA TRP A 76 6.71 0.63 13.01
C TRP A 76 5.27 1.10 13.24
N VAL A 77 4.51 0.28 13.97
CA VAL A 77 3.10 0.47 14.30
C VAL A 77 2.84 0.03 15.75
N ASN A 78 2.46 0.97 16.60
CA ASN A 78 1.96 0.76 17.95
C ASN A 78 0.42 0.90 17.97
N VAL A 79 -0.27 -0.23 17.84
CA VAL A 79 -1.74 -0.26 17.74
C VAL A 79 -2.42 0.25 19.02
N ALA A 80 -1.84 0.00 20.20
CA ALA A 80 -2.47 0.38 21.46
C ALA A 80 -2.32 1.87 21.77
N ALA A 81 -1.18 2.46 21.43
CA ALA A 81 -0.98 3.91 21.53
C ALA A 81 -1.63 4.67 20.36
N GLY A 82 -2.01 3.95 19.31
CA GLY A 82 -2.48 4.56 18.09
C GLY A 82 -1.39 5.43 17.47
N GLU A 83 -0.19 4.89 17.24
CA GLU A 83 0.97 5.61 16.69
C GLU A 83 1.76 4.74 15.71
N ARG A 84 2.23 5.33 14.61
CA ARG A 84 3.12 4.69 13.63
C ARG A 84 4.25 5.64 13.33
N GLY A 85 5.33 5.13 12.75
CA GLY A 85 6.42 6.00 12.38
C GLY A 85 7.46 5.29 11.55
N THR A 86 8.42 6.10 11.14
CA THR A 86 9.65 5.64 10.50
C THR A 86 10.84 6.20 11.27
N ALA A 87 11.95 5.48 11.28
CA ALA A 87 13.22 5.97 11.76
C ALA A 87 14.32 5.49 10.83
N ARG A 88 15.28 6.36 10.53
CA ARG A 88 16.45 6.04 9.71
C ARG A 88 17.70 6.34 10.51
N PHE A 89 18.56 5.34 10.69
CA PHE A 89 19.86 5.48 11.32
C PHE A 89 20.99 5.28 10.32
N ILE A 90 21.98 6.17 10.40
CA ILE A 90 23.22 6.11 9.61
C ILE A 90 24.36 6.51 10.54
N ALA A 91 25.41 5.68 10.64
CA ALA A 91 26.58 5.93 11.48
C ALA A 91 26.21 6.32 12.93
N GLY A 92 25.26 5.58 13.53
CA GLY A 92 24.80 5.79 14.90
C GLY A 92 23.90 7.01 15.11
N ARG A 93 23.62 7.78 14.06
CA ARG A 93 22.81 9.00 14.12
C ARG A 93 21.44 8.76 13.55
N LEU A 94 20.42 9.28 14.25
CA LEU A 94 19.07 9.37 13.72
C LEU A 94 19.04 10.41 12.60
N ALA A 95 19.09 9.95 11.36
CA ALA A 95 19.10 10.77 10.16
C ALA A 95 17.71 11.35 9.86
N ALA A 96 16.66 10.57 10.09
CA ALA A 96 15.28 11.00 9.96
C ALA A 96 14.37 10.22 10.91
N GLN A 97 13.33 10.88 11.41
CA GLN A 97 12.26 10.23 12.16
C GLN A 97 10.93 10.87 11.84
N THR A 98 9.92 10.03 11.65
CA THR A 98 8.53 10.46 11.65
C THR A 98 7.78 9.72 12.75
N THR A 99 6.88 10.42 13.42
CA THR A 99 5.91 9.80 14.31
C THR A 99 4.57 10.46 14.02
N GLU A 100 3.64 9.62 13.62
CA GLU A 100 2.28 10.00 13.31
C GLU A 100 1.38 9.24 14.28
N ARG A 101 0.39 9.91 14.88
CA ARG A 101 -0.69 9.14 15.49
C ARG A 101 -1.32 8.29 14.39
N ILE A 102 -1.44 6.99 14.62
CA ILE A 102 -2.54 6.18 14.09
C ILE A 102 -3.81 6.82 14.68
N GLY A 103 -4.23 7.96 14.12
CA GLY A 103 -5.61 8.37 14.24
C GLY A 103 -6.40 7.23 13.61
N ALA A 104 -7.01 6.38 14.42
CA ALA A 104 -7.90 5.28 14.03
C ALA A 104 -7.57 4.52 12.73
N VAL A 105 -6.29 4.32 12.36
CA VAL A 105 -5.93 4.18 10.95
C VAL A 105 -6.44 5.47 10.25
N SER A 106 -5.57 6.25 9.59
CA SER A 106 -6.06 6.57 8.25
C SER A 106 -6.00 5.21 7.54
N ALA A 107 -7.01 4.35 7.81
CA ALA A 107 -7.80 3.80 6.74
C ALA A 107 -7.89 5.04 5.93
N THR A 108 -7.17 5.09 4.80
CA THR A 108 -7.44 6.10 3.76
C THR A 108 -8.76 6.74 4.14
N SER A 109 -8.82 8.03 4.50
CA SER A 109 -10.03 8.55 5.21
C SER A 109 -11.35 8.18 4.49
N HIS A 110 -11.17 7.75 3.26
CA HIS A 110 -11.92 7.07 2.22
C HIS A 110 -11.79 5.52 2.27
N PRO A 111 -12.90 4.77 2.37
CA PRO A 111 -12.90 3.31 2.27
C PRO A 111 -11.99 2.74 1.16
N VAL A 112 -11.45 1.54 1.36
CA VAL A 112 -10.56 0.84 0.43
C VAL A 112 -11.10 -0.52 -0.01
N TYR A 113 -10.72 -0.89 -1.21
CA TYR A 113 -10.84 -2.23 -1.75
C TYR A 113 -9.54 -2.62 -2.46
N VAL A 114 -9.00 -3.79 -2.14
CA VAL A 114 -7.82 -4.36 -2.80
C VAL A 114 -8.10 -5.83 -3.10
N ALA A 115 -7.96 -6.23 -4.35
CA ALA A 115 -8.11 -7.60 -4.81
C ALA A 115 -6.90 -8.04 -5.62
N VAL A 116 -6.39 -9.23 -5.30
CA VAL A 116 -5.21 -9.83 -5.92
C VAL A 116 -5.58 -11.21 -6.48
N ALA A 117 -5.16 -11.47 -7.72
CA ALA A 117 -5.32 -12.76 -8.36
C ALA A 117 -4.41 -13.82 -7.72
N LYS A 118 -4.64 -15.10 -8.07
CA LYS A 118 -3.89 -16.23 -7.48
C LYS A 118 -2.39 -16.18 -7.76
N ASP A 119 -1.98 -15.52 -8.83
CA ASP A 119 -0.58 -15.36 -9.25
C ASP A 119 0.09 -14.09 -8.69
N GLY A 120 -0.59 -13.38 -7.79
CA GLY A 120 -0.10 -12.14 -7.18
C GLY A 120 -0.41 -10.87 -7.97
N THR A 121 -1.07 -10.97 -9.12
CA THR A 121 -1.43 -9.82 -9.96
C THR A 121 -2.49 -8.96 -9.29
N LEU A 122 -2.22 -7.65 -9.16
CA LEU A 122 -3.21 -6.69 -8.67
C LEU A 122 -4.39 -6.60 -9.66
N THR A 123 -5.55 -7.08 -9.22
CA THR A 123 -6.78 -7.02 -10.04
C THR A 123 -7.42 -5.64 -9.94
N LEU A 124 -7.57 -5.12 -8.73
CA LEU A 124 -8.05 -3.77 -8.47
C LEU A 124 -7.61 -3.31 -7.08
N GLY A 125 -6.96 -2.15 -7.02
CA GLY A 125 -6.87 -1.30 -5.84
C GLY A 125 -7.78 -0.10 -6.04
N LEU A 126 -8.62 0.22 -5.07
CA LEU A 126 -9.62 1.26 -5.17
C LEU A 126 -9.77 1.96 -3.82
N THR A 127 -9.78 3.29 -3.85
CA THR A 127 -10.13 4.13 -2.70
C THR A 127 -11.10 5.21 -3.15
N LEU A 128 -12.18 5.42 -2.38
CA LEU A 128 -13.25 6.37 -2.75
C LEU A 128 -13.76 7.15 -1.54
N GLU A 129 -13.83 8.47 -1.70
CA GLU A 129 -14.50 9.38 -0.77
C GLU A 129 -15.91 9.68 -1.26
N ARG A 130 -16.89 9.63 -0.36
CA ARG A 130 -18.22 10.16 -0.61
C ARG A 130 -18.22 11.67 -0.36
N VAL A 131 -18.25 12.45 -1.43
CA VAL A 131 -18.21 13.92 -1.39
C VAL A 131 -19.59 14.58 -1.38
N GLY A 132 -20.65 13.79 -1.57
CA GLY A 132 -22.02 14.24 -1.53
C GLY A 132 -23.01 13.07 -1.41
N SER A 133 -24.31 13.37 -1.46
CA SER A 133 -25.34 12.35 -1.28
C SER A 133 -25.35 11.25 -2.36
N ASN A 134 -24.74 11.54 -3.52
CA ASN A 134 -24.84 10.75 -4.75
C ASN A 134 -23.53 10.79 -5.56
N GLU A 135 -22.42 11.21 -4.94
CA GLU A 135 -21.16 11.40 -5.63
C GLU A 135 -19.99 10.87 -4.81
N TRP A 136 -19.11 10.12 -5.48
CA TRP A 136 -17.86 9.60 -4.95
C TRP A 136 -16.70 10.00 -5.84
N ARG A 137 -15.54 10.22 -5.23
CA ARG A 137 -14.29 10.61 -5.91
C ARG A 137 -13.13 9.84 -5.32
N GLY A 138 -12.14 9.49 -6.13
CA GLY A 138 -10.93 8.86 -5.61
C GLY A 138 -10.04 8.29 -6.70
N TYR A 139 -9.42 7.15 -6.40
CA TYR A 139 -8.34 6.59 -7.19
C TYR A 139 -8.55 5.10 -7.40
N GLY A 140 -8.34 4.65 -8.63
CA GLY A 140 -8.33 3.25 -9.03
C GLY A 140 -7.00 2.87 -9.66
N VAL A 141 -6.50 1.68 -9.36
CA VAL A 141 -5.27 1.12 -9.91
C VAL A 141 -5.45 -0.37 -10.18
N THR A 142 -4.93 -0.82 -11.31
CA THR A 142 -4.80 -2.22 -11.70
C THR A 142 -3.32 -2.53 -11.86
N ALA A 143 -2.97 -3.77 -12.18
CA ALA A 143 -1.59 -4.16 -12.43
C ALA A 143 -0.83 -3.32 -13.48
N THR A 144 -1.53 -2.67 -14.43
CA THR A 144 -0.90 -2.01 -15.60
C THR A 144 -1.35 -0.58 -15.86
N ARG A 145 -2.28 -0.05 -15.06
CA ARG A 145 -2.82 1.31 -15.26
C ARG A 145 -3.48 1.80 -13.98
N ASP A 146 -3.54 3.11 -13.87
CA ASP A 146 -4.23 3.81 -12.81
C ASP A 146 -5.04 5.00 -13.34
N THR A 147 -5.91 5.53 -12.50
CA THR A 147 -6.75 6.67 -12.85
C THR A 147 -7.30 7.36 -11.61
N LEU A 148 -7.48 8.68 -11.71
CA LEU A 148 -8.39 9.39 -10.83
C LEU A 148 -9.81 9.20 -11.36
N LEU A 149 -10.79 9.06 -10.47
CA LEU A 149 -12.15 8.77 -10.90
C LEU A 149 -13.21 9.51 -10.09
N ARG A 150 -14.36 9.70 -10.72
CA ARG A 150 -15.58 10.24 -10.11
C ARG A 150 -16.78 9.38 -10.49
N VAL A 151 -17.55 8.96 -9.50
CA VAL A 151 -18.81 8.23 -9.69
C VAL A 151 -19.97 9.11 -9.26
N ARG A 152 -21.01 9.20 -10.08
CA ARG A 152 -22.31 9.77 -9.72
C ARG A 152 -23.38 8.70 -9.82
N HIS A 153 -24.31 8.68 -8.86
CA HIS A 153 -25.40 7.72 -8.81
C HIS A 153 -26.73 8.43 -8.53
N ASP A 154 -27.73 8.18 -9.35
CA ASP A 154 -29.11 8.55 -9.06
C ASP A 154 -29.87 7.34 -8.51
N PRO A 155 -30.18 7.30 -7.20
CA PRO A 155 -30.86 6.17 -6.57
C PRO A 155 -32.31 5.98 -7.03
N ALA A 156 -32.95 7.00 -7.62
CA ALA A 156 -34.33 6.88 -8.09
C ALA A 156 -34.43 6.08 -9.41
N SER A 157 -33.42 6.20 -10.27
CA SER A 157 -33.39 5.56 -11.59
C SER A 157 -32.32 4.48 -11.73
N ASN A 158 -31.48 4.31 -10.71
CA ASN A 158 -30.21 3.56 -10.71
C ASN A 158 -29.26 4.02 -11.82
N ALA A 159 -29.38 5.28 -12.27
CA ALA A 159 -28.48 5.81 -13.28
C ALA A 159 -27.11 6.06 -12.68
N VAL A 160 -26.06 5.60 -13.36
CA VAL A 160 -24.67 5.76 -12.93
C VAL A 160 -23.87 6.40 -14.03
N GLU A 161 -22.95 7.27 -13.62
CA GLU A 161 -21.96 7.92 -14.45
C GLU A 161 -20.60 7.82 -13.76
N LEU A 162 -19.66 7.10 -14.39
CA LEU A 162 -18.26 7.02 -13.98
C LEU A 162 -17.44 7.88 -14.94
N HIS A 163 -16.62 8.79 -14.41
CA HIS A 163 -15.60 9.52 -15.16
C HIS A 163 -14.21 9.10 -14.68
N VAL A 164 -13.24 9.08 -15.60
CA VAL A 164 -11.84 8.73 -15.32
C VAL A 164 -10.88 9.68 -16.03
N THR A 165 -9.67 9.84 -15.48
CA THR A 165 -8.55 10.55 -16.12
C THR A 165 -7.70 9.63 -16.99
N ASP A 166 -6.89 10.23 -17.87
CA ASP A 166 -5.91 9.55 -18.75
C ASP A 166 -4.56 10.28 -18.68
N GLY A 167 -3.93 10.26 -17.50
CA GLY A 167 -2.60 10.86 -17.27
C GLY A 167 -2.55 12.40 -17.20
N ALA A 168 -3.69 13.08 -17.25
CA ALA A 168 -3.81 14.55 -17.19
C ALA A 168 -4.91 14.99 -16.21
N PRO A 169 -4.90 16.25 -15.72
CA PRO A 169 -5.90 16.80 -14.79
C PRO A 169 -7.25 17.11 -15.47
N GLU A 170 -7.74 16.18 -16.29
CA GLU A 170 -8.97 16.29 -17.06
C GLU A 170 -9.69 14.94 -17.11
N TRP A 171 -11.02 14.98 -17.01
CA TRP A 171 -11.84 13.80 -17.28
C TRP A 171 -11.77 13.50 -18.77
N ALA A 172 -11.24 12.33 -19.13
CA ALA A 172 -10.95 11.94 -20.50
C ALA A 172 -11.91 10.87 -21.05
N ALA A 173 -12.48 10.06 -20.16
CA ALA A 173 -13.46 9.03 -20.53
C ALA A 173 -14.57 8.91 -19.49
N ALA A 174 -15.72 8.42 -19.92
CA ALA A 174 -16.88 8.19 -19.09
C ALA A 174 -17.59 6.87 -19.41
N TRP A 175 -18.30 6.32 -18.44
CA TRP A 175 -19.25 5.24 -18.60
C TRP A 175 -20.60 5.67 -18.06
N THR A 176 -21.64 5.62 -18.88
CA THR A 176 -22.99 6.03 -18.48
C THR A 176 -23.99 4.91 -18.68
N GLY A 177 -25.01 4.85 -17.82
CA GLY A 177 -26.09 3.87 -17.95
C GLY A 177 -26.76 3.58 -16.62
N ARG A 178 -27.13 2.32 -16.37
CA ARG A 178 -27.75 1.91 -15.10
C ARG A 178 -27.00 0.75 -14.46
N PHE A 179 -26.84 0.80 -13.15
CA PHE A 179 -26.14 -0.23 -12.39
C PHE A 179 -26.82 -0.45 -11.03
N PRO A 180 -26.99 -1.70 -10.56
CA PRO A 180 -26.66 -2.95 -11.22
C PRO A 180 -27.62 -3.31 -12.37
N GLY A 181 -27.18 -4.20 -13.29
CA GLY A 181 -28.07 -4.93 -14.21
C GLY A 181 -28.09 -4.53 -15.69
N ARG A 182 -27.68 -3.32 -16.08
CA ARG A 182 -27.51 -2.95 -17.50
C ARG A 182 -26.05 -2.66 -17.83
N ARG A 183 -25.67 -2.91 -19.08
CA ARG A 183 -24.32 -2.58 -19.57
C ARG A 183 -24.16 -1.07 -19.61
N LEU A 184 -23.08 -0.59 -19.01
CA LEU A 184 -22.65 0.81 -19.10
C LEU A 184 -21.99 1.05 -20.45
N VAL A 185 -22.28 2.18 -21.07
CA VAL A 185 -21.78 2.54 -22.39
C VAL A 185 -20.48 3.35 -22.20
N PRO A 186 -19.33 2.86 -22.67
CA PRO A 186 -18.09 3.63 -22.66
C PRO A 186 -18.16 4.78 -23.67
N GLU A 187 -17.66 5.93 -23.27
CA GLU A 187 -17.51 7.12 -24.10
C GLU A 187 -16.15 7.75 -23.85
N ARG A 188 -15.34 7.94 -24.90
CA ARG A 188 -14.16 8.80 -24.83
C ARG A 188 -14.60 10.23 -25.10
N LEU A 189 -14.32 11.14 -24.17
CA LEU A 189 -14.75 12.52 -24.25
C LEU A 189 -13.95 13.23 -25.33
N LYS A 190 -14.65 13.74 -26.36
CA LYS A 190 -14.00 14.48 -27.46
C LYS A 190 -13.34 15.76 -26.99
N ASN A 191 -13.94 16.40 -25.99
CA ASN A 191 -13.39 17.54 -25.28
C ASN A 191 -13.27 17.13 -23.80
N PRO A 192 -12.06 16.76 -23.34
CA PRO A 192 -11.84 16.47 -21.94
C PRO A 192 -12.30 17.62 -21.03
N ILE A 193 -12.82 17.27 -19.87
CA ILE A 193 -13.37 18.25 -18.93
C ILE A 193 -12.32 18.51 -17.86
N ALA A 194 -11.76 19.71 -17.82
CA ALA A 194 -10.79 20.10 -16.81
C ALA A 194 -11.31 19.85 -15.39
N ILE A 195 -10.47 19.26 -14.55
CA ILE A 195 -10.73 19.09 -13.13
C ILE A 195 -10.32 20.39 -12.45
N GLU A 196 -11.19 20.94 -11.59
CA GLU A 196 -10.84 22.11 -10.78
C GLU A 196 -9.59 21.81 -9.94
N ASP A 197 -8.61 22.73 -9.93
CA ASP A 197 -7.30 22.53 -9.30
C ASP A 197 -7.39 22.01 -7.86
N ARG A 198 -8.32 22.54 -7.07
CA ARG A 198 -8.54 22.10 -5.69
C ARG A 198 -8.97 20.62 -5.64
N ILE A 199 -9.91 20.23 -6.49
CA ILE A 199 -10.41 18.84 -6.55
C ILE A 199 -9.29 17.92 -7.04
N TYR A 200 -8.50 18.37 -8.02
CA TYR A 200 -7.37 17.60 -8.52
C TYR A 200 -6.31 17.37 -7.42
N GLN A 201 -5.95 18.41 -6.65
CA GLN A 201 -5.03 18.29 -5.53
C GLN A 201 -5.54 17.36 -4.42
N GLU A 202 -6.85 17.40 -4.14
CA GLU A 202 -7.49 16.48 -3.18
C GLU A 202 -7.41 15.03 -3.69
N LEU A 203 -7.73 14.78 -4.95
CA LEU A 203 -7.64 13.46 -5.58
C LEU A 203 -6.20 12.92 -5.62
N GLU A 204 -5.23 13.75 -5.97
CA GLU A 204 -3.79 13.43 -5.95
C GLU A 204 -3.31 13.05 -4.55
N ARG A 205 -3.77 13.75 -3.52
CA ARG A 205 -3.47 13.40 -2.13
C ARG A 205 -4.04 12.02 -1.78
N VAL A 206 -5.31 11.77 -2.11
CA VAL A 206 -5.98 10.48 -1.88
C VAL A 206 -5.25 9.33 -2.59
N ALA A 207 -4.86 9.54 -3.86
CA ALA A 207 -4.10 8.58 -4.64
C ALA A 207 -2.75 8.28 -4.00
N ARG A 208 -1.99 9.33 -3.62
CA ARG A 208 -0.67 9.20 -2.99
C ARG A 208 -0.73 8.48 -1.65
N ASP A 209 -1.70 8.82 -0.80
CA ASP A 209 -1.85 8.22 0.52
C ASP A 209 -2.22 6.74 0.40
N PHE A 210 -3.13 6.40 -0.52
CA PHE A 210 -3.49 5.00 -0.80
C PHE A 210 -2.30 4.23 -1.38
N ALA A 211 -1.63 4.77 -2.40
CA ALA A 211 -0.49 4.13 -3.03
C ALA A 211 0.64 3.92 -2.01
N GLY A 212 1.00 4.94 -1.22
CA GLY A 212 1.99 4.82 -0.16
C GLY A 212 1.68 3.70 0.83
N ALA A 213 0.40 3.48 1.16
CA ALA A 213 -0.01 2.46 2.13
C ALA A 213 -0.19 1.04 1.57
N TRP A 214 -0.54 0.90 0.28
CA TRP A 214 -0.98 -0.36 -0.31
C TRP A 214 -0.19 -0.82 -1.52
N ILE A 215 0.38 0.10 -2.29
CA ILE A 215 0.90 -0.14 -3.63
C ILE A 215 2.40 0.16 -3.69
N TRP A 216 3.13 -0.61 -4.48
CA TRP A 216 4.46 -0.23 -4.95
C TRP A 216 4.50 -0.37 -6.47
N PHE A 217 5.22 0.53 -7.12
CA PHE A 217 5.31 0.58 -8.58
C PHE A 217 6.65 0.04 -9.04
N ALA A 218 6.67 -0.78 -10.09
CA ALA A 218 7.90 -1.41 -10.57
C ALA A 218 8.89 -0.43 -11.20
N ASN A 219 8.46 0.79 -11.53
CA ASN A 219 9.28 1.88 -12.06
C ASN A 219 9.82 2.84 -10.99
N ALA A 220 9.53 2.62 -9.71
CA ALA A 220 10.14 3.36 -8.62
C ALA A 220 11.66 3.05 -8.53
N ALA A 221 12.39 3.83 -7.72
CA ALA A 221 13.84 3.67 -7.62
C ALA A 221 14.19 2.26 -7.13
N GLU A 222 15.22 1.62 -7.70
CA GLU A 222 15.58 0.22 -7.39
C GLU A 222 15.80 -0.01 -5.89
N GLN A 223 16.39 0.97 -5.21
CA GLN A 223 16.63 0.96 -3.76
C GLN A 223 15.33 0.88 -2.94
N GLU A 224 14.22 1.41 -3.45
CA GLU A 224 12.90 1.39 -2.79
C GLU A 224 12.14 0.09 -3.02
N ILE A 225 12.44 -0.65 -4.10
CA ILE A 225 11.62 -1.79 -4.56
C ILE A 225 12.36 -3.14 -4.58
N ALA A 226 13.68 -3.17 -4.37
CA ALA A 226 14.46 -4.42 -4.37
C ALA A 226 13.87 -5.46 -3.40
N ILE A 227 13.52 -5.04 -2.18
CA ILE A 227 12.94 -5.89 -1.15
C ILE A 227 11.55 -6.40 -1.55
N GLU A 228 10.72 -5.53 -2.14
CA GLU A 228 9.39 -5.92 -2.60
C GLU A 228 9.47 -6.96 -3.71
N ARG A 229 10.38 -6.78 -4.68
CA ARG A 229 10.62 -7.74 -5.77
C ARG A 229 11.08 -9.10 -5.25
N GLU A 230 12.00 -9.11 -4.30
CA GLU A 230 12.52 -10.35 -3.72
C GLU A 230 11.45 -11.10 -2.91
N ARG A 231 10.63 -10.40 -2.12
CA ARG A 231 9.49 -10.99 -1.41
C ARG A 231 8.44 -11.54 -2.36
N TYR A 232 8.17 -10.86 -3.47
CA TYR A 232 7.29 -11.37 -4.51
C TYR A 232 7.84 -12.67 -5.11
N ALA A 233 9.14 -12.71 -5.43
CA ALA A 233 9.81 -13.90 -5.94
C ALA A 233 9.76 -15.08 -4.95
N SER A 234 9.96 -14.84 -3.65
CA SER A 234 9.89 -15.89 -2.62
C SER A 234 8.47 -16.47 -2.45
N TYR A 235 7.45 -15.66 -2.74
CA TYR A 235 6.06 -16.11 -2.82
C TYR A 235 5.67 -16.76 -4.15
N GLY A 236 6.57 -16.78 -5.14
CA GLY A 236 6.29 -17.28 -6.49
C GLY A 236 5.36 -16.38 -7.31
N TYR A 237 5.25 -15.10 -6.93
CA TYR A 237 4.41 -14.12 -7.61
C TYR A 237 5.19 -13.34 -8.67
N LYS A 238 4.48 -12.96 -9.72
CA LYS A 238 5.01 -12.08 -10.76
C LYS A 238 4.84 -10.62 -10.35
N THR A 239 5.79 -9.80 -10.76
CA THR A 239 5.71 -8.34 -10.61
C THR A 239 5.11 -7.73 -11.87
N SER A 240 4.14 -6.83 -11.69
CA SER A 240 3.52 -6.00 -12.73
C SER A 240 3.96 -4.53 -12.57
N ASP A 241 3.38 -3.60 -13.34
CA ASP A 241 3.70 -2.16 -13.22
C ASP A 241 3.29 -1.61 -11.85
N ALA A 242 2.14 -2.06 -11.33
CA ALA A 242 1.68 -1.80 -9.97
C ALA A 242 1.39 -3.10 -9.21
N ASN A 243 1.82 -3.16 -7.97
CA ASN A 243 1.79 -4.36 -7.14
C ASN A 243 1.33 -4.01 -5.72
N VAL A 244 0.74 -4.98 -5.01
CA VAL A 244 0.42 -4.80 -3.59
C VAL A 244 1.71 -4.91 -2.77
N ARG A 245 1.88 -4.06 -1.76
CA ARG A 245 3.02 -4.19 -0.83
C ARG A 245 3.04 -5.57 -0.17
N SER A 246 4.19 -6.22 -0.16
CA SER A 246 4.37 -7.59 0.34
C SER A 246 3.86 -7.77 1.77
N ALA A 247 4.02 -6.78 2.65
CA ALA A 247 3.49 -6.82 4.01
C ALA A 247 1.94 -6.86 4.05
N ARG A 248 1.28 -6.09 3.18
CA ARG A 248 -0.19 -6.12 3.02
C ARG A 248 -0.63 -7.45 2.43
N LEU A 249 0.06 -7.92 1.40
CA LEU A 249 -0.22 -9.20 0.75
C LEU A 249 -0.09 -10.38 1.72
N HIS A 250 0.95 -10.38 2.55
CA HIS A 250 1.14 -11.37 3.61
C HIS A 250 -0.04 -11.36 4.61
N THR A 251 -0.46 -10.17 5.06
CA THR A 251 -1.62 -10.01 5.96
C THR A 251 -2.92 -10.53 5.31
N MET A 252 -3.15 -10.23 4.03
CA MET A 252 -4.32 -10.72 3.29
C MET A 252 -4.32 -12.25 3.20
N ARG A 253 -3.16 -12.87 2.97
CA ARG A 253 -3.02 -14.33 2.93
C ARG A 253 -3.35 -14.99 4.26
N LEU A 254 -2.82 -14.43 5.37
CA LEU A 254 -3.13 -14.94 6.71
C LEU A 254 -4.63 -14.85 7.01
N ASN A 255 -5.29 -13.76 6.63
CA ASN A 255 -6.71 -13.55 6.89
C ASN A 255 -7.62 -14.42 6.01
N ALA A 256 -7.28 -14.61 4.74
CA ALA A 256 -8.10 -15.40 3.82
C ALA A 256 -8.00 -16.91 4.12
N GLY A 257 -6.80 -17.38 4.46
CA GLY A 257 -6.44 -18.80 4.50
C GLY A 257 -6.05 -19.34 3.11
N GLU A 258 -5.52 -20.56 3.07
CA GLU A 258 -5.01 -21.15 1.83
C GLU A 258 -6.08 -21.30 0.73
N GLY A 259 -5.71 -20.95 -0.50
CA GLY A 259 -6.53 -21.17 -1.72
C GLY A 259 -7.72 -20.22 -1.91
N LYS A 260 -7.98 -19.30 -0.97
CA LYS A 260 -9.08 -18.33 -1.07
C LYS A 260 -8.67 -17.06 -1.84
N PRO A 261 -9.65 -16.32 -2.40
CA PRO A 261 -9.39 -15.02 -3.01
C PRO A 261 -8.70 -14.07 -2.01
N LEU A 262 -7.66 -13.39 -2.48
CA LEU A 262 -6.95 -12.38 -1.69
C LEU A 262 -7.66 -11.05 -1.88
N GLU A 263 -8.67 -10.81 -1.05
CA GLU A 263 -9.44 -9.59 -1.04
C GLU A 263 -9.38 -8.91 0.33
N HIS A 264 -9.26 -7.59 0.31
CA HIS A 264 -9.39 -6.73 1.47
C HIS A 264 -10.40 -5.63 1.12
N SER A 265 -11.37 -5.41 1.99
CA SER A 265 -12.32 -4.31 1.82
C SER A 265 -12.70 -3.69 3.16
N THR A 266 -12.74 -2.37 3.17
CA THR A 266 -13.33 -1.57 4.25
C THR A 266 -14.58 -0.83 3.78
N PHE A 267 -15.08 -1.12 2.57
CA PHE A 267 -16.34 -0.57 2.07
C PHE A 267 -17.49 -1.03 2.95
N LEU A 268 -18.39 -0.10 3.27
CA LEU A 268 -19.67 -0.43 3.89
C LEU A 268 -20.55 -1.19 2.89
N ALA A 269 -21.51 -1.96 3.40
CA ALA A 269 -22.41 -2.76 2.56
C ALA A 269 -23.18 -1.91 1.54
N GLU A 270 -23.52 -0.66 1.88
CA GLU A 270 -24.20 0.29 0.98
C GLU A 270 -23.34 0.81 -0.18
N ASP A 271 -22.01 0.76 -0.03
CA ASP A 271 -21.05 1.24 -1.01
C ASP A 271 -20.31 0.08 -1.71
N SER A 272 -20.60 -1.18 -1.34
CA SER A 272 -19.92 -2.35 -1.89
C SER A 272 -20.11 -2.51 -3.39
N TRP A 273 -21.18 -1.95 -3.96
CA TRP A 273 -21.44 -1.98 -5.41
C TRP A 273 -20.44 -1.15 -6.22
N LEU A 274 -19.72 -0.20 -5.61
CA LEU A 274 -18.75 0.66 -6.29
C LEU A 274 -17.56 -0.13 -6.84
N LYS A 275 -17.09 -1.15 -6.12
CA LYS A 275 -16.02 -2.01 -6.65
C LYS A 275 -16.48 -2.79 -7.88
N ASP A 276 -17.71 -3.29 -7.86
CA ASP A 276 -18.29 -4.07 -8.96
C ASP A 276 -18.53 -3.17 -10.19
N LEU A 277 -18.94 -1.92 -9.96
CA LEU A 277 -19.03 -0.89 -11.00
C LEU A 277 -17.69 -0.69 -11.71
N VAL A 278 -16.63 -0.45 -10.93
CA VAL A 278 -15.29 -0.14 -11.48
C VAL A 278 -14.72 -1.37 -12.20
N LEU A 279 -14.89 -2.57 -11.63
CA LEU A 279 -14.52 -3.84 -12.27
C LEU A 279 -15.27 -4.10 -13.58
N ALA A 280 -16.54 -3.70 -13.68
CA ALA A 280 -17.34 -3.88 -14.88
C ALA A 280 -17.02 -2.85 -16.00
N THR A 281 -16.25 -1.82 -15.70
CA THR A 281 -15.99 -0.66 -16.57
C THR A 281 -14.49 -0.46 -16.82
N TRP A 282 -13.88 0.57 -16.24
CA TRP A 282 -12.51 0.99 -16.48
C TRP A 282 -11.49 -0.12 -16.16
N ALA A 283 -11.70 -0.85 -15.05
CA ALA A 283 -10.75 -1.88 -14.62
C ALA A 283 -10.88 -3.19 -15.40
N ARG A 284 -11.87 -3.32 -16.29
CA ARG A 284 -12.04 -4.52 -17.11
C ARG A 284 -10.82 -4.67 -18.02
N ASN A 285 -10.06 -5.76 -17.83
CA ASN A 285 -9.00 -6.15 -18.75
C ASN A 285 -9.59 -6.28 -20.16
N GLU A 286 -8.99 -5.57 -21.12
CA GLU A 286 -9.19 -5.85 -22.55
C GLU A 286 -8.42 -7.10 -22.95
#